data_AF-A0AAN8XP67-F1
#
_entry.id   AF-A0AAN8XP67-F1
#
_cell.length_a   1.000
_cell.length_b   1.000
_cell.length_c   1.000
_cell.angle_alpha   90.00
_cell.angle_beta   90.00
_cell.angle_gamma   90.00
#
_symmetry.space_group_name_H-M   'P 1'
#
loop_
_entity.id
_entity.type
_entity.pdbx_description
1 polymer ?
#
loop_
_entity_poly.entity_id
_entity_poly.type
_entity_poly.pdbx_seq_one_letter_code
_entity_poly.pdbx_strand_id
1 'polypeptide(L)'
;MGIHVWPRTRIIGIGHFSQLEEFFLHKSLRNTQHALFIASSSNETKGICMDGCDEGMKVYRRCLYCNSGTAGIEPWDMWHPSTGFLRGRHFFPEEYEDMMGHKIRVTAKSLFPFVEYILTSDVVGERVIPLDSLDVRMLNTIARILNFT
;
A
#
# COMPACT_ATOMS: atom_id res chain seq x y z
N MET A 1 -3.37 27.00 -5.96
CA MET A 1 -2.49 27.13 -4.77
C MET A 1 -3.03 26.18 -3.71
N GLY A 2 -2.30 25.23 -3.15
CA GLY A 2 -0.93 24.79 -3.36
C GLY A 2 -0.86 23.28 -3.15
N ILE A 3 -0.03 22.65 -3.97
CA ILE A 3 0.78 21.46 -3.72
C ILE A 3 0.21 20.52 -2.65
N HIS A 4 -0.35 19.39 -3.11
CA HIS A 4 -0.35 18.14 -2.36
C HIS A 4 1.10 17.77 -2.00
N VAL A 5 1.69 18.48 -1.05
CA VAL A 5 2.89 18.00 -0.36
C VAL A 5 2.33 16.92 0.53
N TRP A 6 2.34 15.68 0.04
CA TRP A 6 2.29 14.53 0.93
C TRP A 6 3.62 14.60 1.68
N PRO A 7 3.68 15.06 2.94
CA PRO A 7 4.92 14.88 3.66
C PRO A 7 5.17 13.38 3.62
N ARG A 8 6.36 12.98 3.13
CA ARG A 8 6.87 11.61 3.17
C ARG A 8 7.12 11.23 4.64
N THR A 9 6.07 11.31 5.47
CA THR A 9 6.12 11.07 6.90
C THR A 9 6.25 9.57 7.08
N ARG A 10 7.41 9.16 7.58
CA ARG A 10 7.69 7.79 7.98
C ARG A 10 7.26 7.64 9.42
N ILE A 11 6.44 6.63 9.69
CA ILE A 11 5.86 6.40 11.00
C ILE A 11 6.29 5.01 11.45
N ILE A 12 6.82 4.94 12.67
CA ILE A 12 7.22 3.69 13.31
C ILE A 12 6.44 3.62 14.62
N GLY A 13 5.52 2.66 14.70
CA GLY A 13 4.85 2.28 15.93
C GLY A 13 5.61 1.14 16.60
N ILE A 14 5.61 1.12 17.93
CA ILE A 14 6.16 0.04 18.73
C ILE A 14 5.13 -0.29 19.79
N GLY A 15 4.79 -1.57 19.96
CA GLY A 15 3.77 -1.96 20.93
C GLY A 15 3.51 -3.45 20.97
N HIS A 16 2.41 -3.82 21.59
CA HIS A 16 1.97 -5.21 21.66
C HIS A 16 1.29 -5.63 20.34
N PHE A 17 1.37 -6.91 19.97
CA PHE A 17 0.71 -7.42 18.76
C PHE A 17 -0.80 -7.12 18.70
N SER A 18 -1.48 -7.06 19.85
CA SER A 18 -2.91 -6.71 19.91
C SER A 18 -3.24 -5.28 19.49
N GLN A 19 -2.25 -4.38 19.43
CA GLN A 19 -2.42 -2.97 19.04
C GLN A 19 -2.18 -2.74 17.54
N LEU A 20 -1.81 -3.79 16.81
CA LEU A 20 -1.39 -3.72 15.42
C LEU A 20 -2.46 -3.12 14.50
N GLU A 21 -3.69 -3.66 14.60
CA GLU A 21 -4.81 -3.21 13.77
C GLU A 21 -5.23 -1.78 14.12
N GLU A 22 -5.34 -1.47 15.41
CA GLU A 22 -5.70 -0.13 15.89
C GLU A 22 -4.72 0.93 15.37
N PHE A 23 -3.42 0.64 15.43
CA PHE A 23 -2.38 1.52 14.91
C PHE A 23 -2.58 1.79 13.41
N PHE A 24 -2.67 0.75 12.58
CA PHE A 24 -2.75 0.92 11.13
C PHE A 24 -4.09 1.45 10.62
N LEU A 25 -5.18 1.25 11.39
CA LEU A 25 -6.52 1.77 11.08
C LEU A 25 -6.76 3.18 11.62
N HIS A 26 -5.82 3.73 12.40
CA HIS A 26 -5.97 5.05 13.00
C HIS A 26 -6.14 6.14 11.92
N LYS A 27 -7.11 7.04 12.12
CA LYS A 27 -7.52 8.01 11.10
C LYS A 27 -6.40 8.97 10.67
N SER A 28 -5.46 9.28 11.57
CA SER A 28 -4.31 10.13 11.25
C SER A 28 -3.33 9.49 10.27
N LEU A 29 -3.33 8.15 10.17
CA LEU A 29 -2.42 7.40 9.30
C LEU A 29 -3.00 7.12 7.91
N ARG A 30 -4.23 7.59 7.62
CA ARG A 30 -4.96 7.27 6.38
C ARG A 30 -4.14 7.53 5.11
N ASN A 31 -3.38 8.63 5.10
CA ASN A 31 -2.55 9.06 3.97
C ASN A 31 -1.06 8.72 4.14
N THR A 32 -0.70 7.96 5.17
CA THR A 32 0.69 7.55 5.41
C THR A 32 1.03 6.37 4.51
N GLN A 33 1.90 6.61 3.53
CA GLN A 33 2.50 5.58 2.66
C GLN A 33 3.53 4.72 3.41
N HIS A 34 4.13 5.26 4.45
CA HIS A 34 5.28 4.67 5.12
C HIS A 34 4.99 4.47 6.60
N ALA A 35 4.34 3.36 6.93
CA ALA A 35 4.02 2.99 8.30
C ALA A 35 4.53 1.59 8.62
N LEU A 36 5.35 1.49 9.67
CA LEU A 36 5.83 0.23 10.24
C LEU A 36 5.35 0.10 11.67
N PHE A 37 5.12 -1.13 12.10
CA PHE A 37 4.80 -1.46 13.48
C PHE A 37 5.69 -2.60 13.95
N ILE A 38 6.44 -2.36 15.02
CA ILE A 38 7.29 -3.36 15.66
C ILE A 38 6.49 -3.93 16.82
N ALA A 39 6.03 -5.17 16.67
CA ALA A 39 5.24 -5.86 17.66
C ALA A 39 6.12 -6.73 18.56
N SER A 40 5.97 -6.54 19.87
CA SER A 40 6.45 -7.49 20.87
C SER A 40 5.48 -8.67 20.98
N SER A 41 6.03 -9.89 20.97
CA SER A 41 5.30 -11.16 21.04
C SER A 41 5.20 -11.65 22.49
N SER A 42 4.70 -10.86 23.43
CA SER A 42 4.71 -11.23 24.85
C SER A 42 3.62 -12.22 25.27
N ASN A 43 2.93 -12.87 24.32
CA ASN A 43 1.83 -13.81 24.59
C ASN A 43 2.18 -15.29 24.36
N GLU A 44 3.40 -15.62 23.89
CA GLU A 44 3.85 -17.00 23.97
C GLU A 44 4.32 -17.26 25.41
N THR A 45 3.61 -18.14 26.10
CA THR A 45 4.06 -18.73 27.37
C THR A 45 5.55 -18.97 27.29
N LYS A 46 6.31 -18.39 28.23
CA LYS A 46 7.74 -18.66 28.45
C LYS A 46 7.99 -20.16 28.40
N GLY A 47 8.24 -20.69 27.20
CA GLY A 47 8.92 -21.95 27.01
C GLY A 47 10.30 -21.72 27.62
N ILE A 48 10.69 -22.60 28.53
CA ILE A 48 12.03 -22.54 29.13
C ILE A 48 13.02 -22.75 28.00
N CYS A 49 13.50 -21.66 27.41
CA CYS A 49 14.59 -21.70 26.46
C CYS A 49 15.89 -21.82 27.25
N MET A 50 16.44 -23.03 27.30
CA MET A 50 17.69 -23.32 28.01
C MET A 50 18.95 -22.91 27.25
N ASP A 51 18.86 -22.28 26.08
CA ASP A 51 19.99 -21.60 25.43
C ASP A 51 19.47 -20.57 24.41
N GLY A 52 19.62 -19.28 24.72
CA GLY A 52 19.65 -18.21 23.71
C GLY A 52 18.38 -17.92 22.89
N CYS A 53 17.19 -17.90 23.49
CA CYS A 53 15.99 -17.35 22.82
C CYS A 53 16.06 -15.82 22.77
N ASP A 54 16.79 -15.34 21.79
CA ASP A 54 16.74 -13.98 21.29
C ASP A 54 15.40 -13.83 20.52
N GLU A 55 14.30 -13.68 21.28
CA GLU A 55 12.95 -13.48 20.73
C GLU A 55 12.89 -12.14 19.99
N GLY A 56 13.21 -12.19 18.70
CA GLY A 56 13.10 -11.04 17.81
C GLY A 56 11.69 -10.47 17.77
N MET A 57 11.58 -9.15 17.70
CA MET A 57 10.32 -8.47 17.50
C MET A 57 9.85 -8.63 16.05
N LYS A 58 8.56 -8.92 15.85
CA LYS A 58 8.00 -9.03 14.50
C LYS A 58 7.67 -7.65 13.98
N VAL A 59 8.10 -7.37 12.75
CA VAL A 59 7.91 -6.07 12.11
C VAL A 59 6.82 -6.23 11.06
N TYR A 60 5.83 -5.37 11.12
CA TYR A 60 4.70 -5.35 10.20
C TYR A 60 4.70 -4.03 9.45
N ARG A 61 4.12 -4.05 8.25
CA ARG A 61 3.86 -2.83 7.49
C ARG A 61 2.40 -2.74 7.10
N ARG A 62 1.93 -1.50 6.92
CA ARG A 62 0.72 -1.27 6.15
C ARG A 62 1.05 -1.53 4.70
N CYS A 63 0.16 -2.22 4.02
CA CYS A 63 0.24 -2.43 2.60
C CYS A 63 -1.00 -1.80 1.98
N LEU A 64 -0.82 -0.67 1.31
CA LEU A 64 -1.94 0.05 0.69
C LEU A 64 -2.50 -0.72 -0.51
N TYR A 65 -1.66 -1.54 -1.16
CA TYR A 65 -1.93 -2.21 -2.42
C TYR A 65 -1.60 -3.70 -2.35
N CYS A 66 -2.10 -4.40 -1.33
CA CYS A 66 -1.88 -5.84 -1.16
C CYS A 66 -2.87 -6.68 -1.99
N ASN A 67 -2.74 -8.00 -1.91
CA ASN A 67 -3.59 -9.03 -2.55
C ASN A 67 -4.87 -8.48 -3.20
N SER A 68 -4.82 -8.29 -4.52
CA SER A 68 -5.95 -7.89 -5.37
C SER A 68 -6.56 -6.51 -5.11
N GLY A 69 -5.82 -5.55 -4.57
CA GLY A 69 -6.35 -4.19 -4.35
C GLY A 69 -6.71 -3.87 -2.91
N THR A 70 -6.57 -4.82 -2.00
CA THR A 70 -7.04 -4.64 -0.63
C THR A 70 -5.93 -4.04 0.23
N ALA A 71 -6.27 -2.97 0.94
CA ALA A 71 -5.40 -2.46 1.98
C ALA A 71 -5.34 -3.47 3.13
N GLY A 72 -4.14 -3.77 3.60
CA GLY A 72 -3.93 -4.80 4.62
C GLY A 72 -2.71 -4.54 5.48
N ILE A 73 -2.43 -5.50 6.35
CA ILE A 73 -1.26 -5.54 7.22
C ILE A 73 -0.53 -6.84 6.90
N GLU A 74 0.77 -6.75 6.66
CA GLU A 74 1.57 -7.93 6.35
C GLU A 74 2.87 -7.98 7.16
N PRO A 75 3.36 -9.20 7.49
CA PRO A 75 4.65 -9.36 8.13
C PRO A 75 5.76 -8.94 7.16
N TRP A 76 6.62 -8.04 7.62
CA TRP A 76 7.67 -7.44 6.81
C TRP A 76 9.03 -8.06 7.09
N ASP A 77 9.45 -8.05 8.36
CA ASP A 77 10.75 -8.54 8.81
C ASP A 77 10.70 -8.95 10.30
N MET A 78 11.83 -9.39 10.83
CA MET A 78 12.08 -9.51 12.27
C MET A 78 13.22 -8.56 12.66
N TRP A 79 13.07 -7.91 13.80
CA TRP A 79 14.05 -7.02 14.39
C TRP A 79 14.63 -7.64 15.67
N HIS A 80 15.94 -7.57 15.80
CA HIS A 80 16.67 -8.09 16.93
C HIS A 80 17.56 -7.00 17.54
N PRO A 81 17.62 -6.83 18.88
CA PRO A 81 18.47 -5.81 19.50
C PRO A 81 19.95 -5.89 19.10
N SER A 82 20.50 -7.09 18.93
CA SER A 82 21.93 -7.30 18.64
C SER A 82 22.28 -7.24 17.15
N THR A 83 21.37 -7.64 16.26
CA THR A 83 21.64 -7.76 14.82
C THR A 83 20.81 -6.81 13.95
N GLY A 84 19.87 -6.08 14.55
CA GLY A 84 18.94 -5.21 13.83
C GLY A 84 17.92 -6.01 13.02
N PHE A 85 17.61 -5.54 11.82
CA PHE A 85 16.66 -6.22 10.94
C PHE A 85 17.32 -7.37 10.18
N LEU A 86 16.68 -8.54 10.17
CA LEU A 86 17.29 -9.76 9.66
C LEU A 86 17.36 -9.84 8.13
N ARG A 87 16.36 -9.32 7.41
CA ARG A 87 16.27 -9.48 5.94
C ARG A 87 16.85 -8.31 5.16
N GLY A 88 17.32 -7.25 5.83
CA GLY A 88 17.94 -6.08 5.18
C GLY A 88 17.05 -5.40 4.13
N ARG A 89 15.72 -5.53 4.24
CA ARG A 89 14.77 -5.01 3.25
C ARG A 89 14.70 -3.49 3.31
N HIS A 90 14.46 -2.86 2.15
CA HIS A 90 14.16 -1.44 2.10
C HIS A 90 12.85 -1.15 2.84
N PHE A 91 12.91 -0.50 4.00
CA PHE A 91 11.75 -0.29 4.91
C PHE A 91 10.64 0.57 4.33
N PHE A 92 10.97 1.39 3.34
CA PHE A 92 10.07 2.37 2.75
C PHE A 92 10.22 2.35 1.22
N PRO A 93 9.88 1.23 0.55
CA PRO A 93 9.95 1.18 -0.92
C PRO A 93 9.00 2.22 -1.50
N GLU A 94 9.30 2.76 -2.67
CA GLU A 94 8.35 3.64 -3.35
C GLU A 94 7.14 2.80 -3.79
N GLU A 95 6.06 2.80 -3.00
CA GLU A 95 4.86 1.96 -3.21
C GLU A 95 4.09 2.27 -4.51
N TYR A 96 4.51 3.30 -5.23
CA TYR A 96 3.97 3.66 -6.53
C TYR A 96 4.68 2.99 -7.70
N GLU A 97 5.79 2.30 -7.47
CA GLU A 97 6.51 1.63 -8.57
C GLU A 97 5.71 0.48 -9.20
N ASP A 98 4.76 -0.12 -8.46
CA ASP A 98 3.95 -1.26 -8.91
C ASP A 98 2.59 -1.32 -8.17
N MET A 99 1.48 -1.12 -8.90
CA MET A 99 0.09 -1.29 -8.42
C MET A 99 -0.43 -2.72 -8.58
N MET A 100 0.44 -3.70 -8.87
CA MET A 100 0.20 -5.13 -8.73
C MET A 100 -1.05 -5.67 -9.47
N GLY A 101 -1.35 -5.11 -10.64
CA GLY A 101 -2.45 -5.55 -11.50
C GLY A 101 -3.85 -5.08 -11.06
N HIS A 102 -3.96 -4.01 -10.27
CA HIS A 102 -5.25 -3.49 -9.81
C HIS A 102 -6.19 -3.10 -10.95
N LYS A 103 -7.49 -3.04 -10.65
CA LYS A 103 -8.53 -2.57 -11.59
C LYS A 103 -9.09 -1.22 -11.14
N ILE A 104 -8.79 -0.16 -11.87
CA ILE A 104 -9.22 1.21 -11.57
C ILE A 104 -10.38 1.60 -12.48
N ARG A 105 -11.49 2.06 -11.88
CA ARG A 105 -12.60 2.62 -12.64
C ARG A 105 -12.36 4.11 -12.85
N VAL A 106 -12.16 4.51 -14.10
CA VAL A 106 -12.01 5.91 -14.50
C VAL A 106 -13.35 6.40 -15.05
N THR A 107 -13.80 7.56 -14.58
CA THR A 107 -14.94 8.28 -15.16
C THR A 107 -14.43 9.57 -15.80
N ALA A 108 -14.88 9.83 -17.02
CA ALA A 108 -14.46 10.99 -17.78
C ALA A 108 -15.62 11.54 -18.61
N LYS A 109 -15.58 12.84 -18.88
CA LYS A 109 -16.50 13.50 -19.80
C LYS A 109 -15.88 13.49 -21.19
N SER A 110 -16.65 13.11 -22.21
CA SER A 110 -16.19 13.21 -23.60
C SER A 110 -15.89 14.66 -23.95
N LEU A 111 -14.64 14.94 -24.31
CA LEU A 111 -14.11 16.25 -24.71
C LEU A 111 -12.88 16.04 -25.58
N PHE A 112 -13.05 16.15 -26.90
CA PHE A 112 -11.92 16.12 -27.83
C PHE A 112 -11.00 17.34 -27.63
N PRO A 113 -9.66 17.19 -27.66
CA PRO A 113 -8.88 15.97 -27.95
C PRO A 113 -8.43 15.17 -26.71
N PHE A 114 -8.94 15.51 -25.52
CA PHE A 114 -8.47 14.96 -24.24
C PHE A 114 -8.99 13.55 -24.01
N VAL A 115 -10.32 13.38 -24.03
CA VAL A 115 -10.97 12.08 -23.84
C VAL A 115 -12.09 11.94 -24.87
N GLU A 116 -12.10 10.83 -25.59
CA GLU A 116 -13.17 10.47 -26.50
C GLU A 116 -13.53 8.99 -26.32
N TYR A 117 -14.81 8.65 -26.43
CA TYR A 117 -15.30 7.27 -26.27
C TYR A 117 -16.63 7.06 -26.99
N ILE A 118 -16.93 5.79 -27.27
CA ILE A 118 -18.21 5.33 -27.79
C ILE A 118 -19.03 4.74 -26.62
N LEU A 119 -20.28 5.18 -26.49
CA LEU A 119 -21.24 4.58 -25.57
C LEU A 119 -21.70 3.22 -26.11
N THR A 120 -21.66 2.17 -25.29
CA THR A 120 -22.23 0.86 -25.68
C THR A 120 -23.75 0.84 -25.52
N SER A 121 -24.29 1.70 -24.66
CA SER A 121 -25.72 1.91 -24.45
C SER A 121 -25.99 3.32 -23.89
N ASP A 122 -27.26 3.71 -23.86
CA ASP A 122 -27.72 4.96 -23.22
C ASP A 122 -27.95 4.82 -21.70
N VAL A 123 -27.56 3.69 -21.10
CA VAL A 123 -27.74 3.45 -19.66
C VAL A 123 -26.63 4.13 -18.86
N VAL A 124 -27.03 4.94 -17.87
CA VAL A 124 -26.11 5.65 -16.99
C VAL A 124 -25.24 4.66 -16.20
N GLY A 125 -23.92 4.84 -16.28
CA GLY A 125 -22.94 4.03 -15.55
C GLY A 125 -22.50 2.76 -16.27
N GLU A 126 -22.93 2.53 -17.51
CA GLU A 126 -22.40 1.45 -18.33
C GLU A 126 -20.97 1.73 -18.80
N ARG A 127 -20.27 0.67 -19.21
CA ARG A 127 -18.92 0.76 -19.77
C ARG A 127 -18.95 1.52 -21.09
N VAL A 128 -17.85 2.23 -21.36
CA VAL A 128 -17.63 2.91 -22.64
C VAL A 128 -16.45 2.28 -23.34
N ILE A 129 -16.41 2.39 -24.68
CA ILE A 129 -15.27 1.97 -25.48
C ILE A 129 -14.40 3.21 -25.71
N PRO A 130 -13.23 3.33 -25.05
CA PRO A 130 -12.37 4.48 -25.24
C PRO A 130 -11.83 4.53 -26.67
N LEU A 131 -11.82 5.72 -27.27
CA LEU A 131 -11.16 6.00 -28.53
C LEU A 131 -9.74 6.53 -28.28
N ASP A 132 -8.92 6.50 -29.33
CA ASP A 132 -7.56 6.99 -29.27
C ASP A 132 -7.53 8.52 -29.07
N SER A 133 -7.26 8.93 -27.84
CA SER A 133 -7.26 10.32 -27.36
C SER A 133 -6.10 10.56 -26.41
N LEU A 134 -5.77 11.83 -26.14
CA LEU A 134 -4.57 12.19 -25.38
C LEU A 134 -4.54 11.52 -24.00
N ASP A 135 -5.61 11.65 -23.23
CA ASP A 135 -5.68 11.15 -21.86
C ASP A 135 -5.73 9.62 -21.86
N VAL A 136 -6.36 8.99 -22.86
CA VAL A 136 -6.36 7.52 -23.00
C VAL A 136 -4.93 6.99 -23.23
N ARG A 137 -4.12 7.66 -24.07
CA ARG A 137 -2.70 7.29 -24.26
C ARG A 137 -1.88 7.50 -22.99
N MET A 138 -2.12 8.60 -22.29
CA MET A 138 -1.45 8.89 -21.01
C MET A 138 -1.83 7.85 -19.95
N LEU A 139 -3.11 7.55 -19.79
CA LEU A 139 -3.63 6.54 -18.86
C LEU A 139 -3.06 5.15 -19.17
N ASN A 140 -3.04 4.72 -20.42
CA ASN A 140 -2.45 3.45 -20.82
C ASN A 140 -0.94 3.39 -20.49
N THR A 141 -0.24 4.52 -20.65
CA THR A 141 1.19 4.60 -20.31
C THR A 141 1.40 4.50 -18.81
N ILE A 142 0.61 5.23 -18.01
CA ILE A 142 0.66 5.20 -16.55
C ILE A 142 0.27 3.80 -16.04
N ALA A 143 -0.80 3.21 -16.57
CA ALA A 143 -1.27 1.87 -16.25
C ALA A 143 -0.21 0.80 -16.52
N ARG A 144 0.54 0.92 -17.62
CA ARG A 144 1.65 0.03 -17.93
C ARG A 144 2.84 0.22 -16.99
N ILE A 145 3.23 1.47 -16.72
CA ILE A 145 4.40 1.76 -15.85
C ILE A 145 4.12 1.32 -14.42
N LEU A 146 2.93 1.63 -13.91
CA LEU A 146 2.53 1.32 -12.54
C LEU A 146 1.78 -0.01 -12.46
N ASN A 147 1.74 -0.85 -13.51
CA ASN A 147 1.09 -2.17 -13.52
C ASN A 147 -0.34 -2.18 -12.92
N PHE A 148 -1.30 -1.49 -13.55
CA PHE A 148 -2.74 -1.64 -13.28
C PHE A 148 -3.55 -1.70 -14.58
N THR A 149 -4.87 -1.94 -14.45
CA THR A 149 -5.86 -2.09 -15.52
C THR A 149 -7.10 -1.24 -15.29
#